data_AF-A0A7K6GTW3-F1
#
_entry.id   AF-A0A7K6GTW3-F1
#
_cell.length_a   1.000
_cell.length_b   1.000
_cell.length_c   1.000
_cell.angle_alpha   90.00
_cell.angle_beta   90.00
_cell.angle_gamma   90.00
#
_symmetry.space_group_name_H-M   'P 1'
#
loop_
_entity.id
_entity.type
_entity.pdbx_description
1 polymer ?
#
loop_
_entity_poly.entity_id
_entity_poly.type
_entity_poly.pdbx_seq_one_letter_code
_entity_poly.pdbx_strand_id
1 'polypeptide(L)'
;MGEPFGRWSSTPSRGEYDDRSPLRRSNSFARPTGKSIYNQRKDYGQTLLKLQSDFQHHVEHLLTLRLERDLRSAEDCLGRLKSLEEQGRVWGQGVVLQVKDQELVLSDVESK
;
A
#
# COMPACT_ATOMS: atom_id res chain seq x y z
N MET A 1 -41.46 22.98 -16.16
CA MET A 1 -40.17 22.64 -15.52
C MET A 1 -39.46 23.95 -15.19
N GLY A 2 -38.96 24.10 -13.97
CA GLY A 2 -38.36 25.33 -13.42
C GLY A 2 -38.98 25.57 -12.04
N GLU A 3 -38.26 25.66 -10.91
CA GLU A 3 -36.84 25.93 -10.62
C GLU A 3 -36.42 25.16 -9.34
N PRO A 4 -35.12 25.09 -9.01
CA PRO A 4 -34.80 25.33 -7.59
C PRO A 4 -33.45 26.05 -7.43
N PHE A 5 -33.41 27.36 -7.63
CA PHE A 5 -32.35 28.18 -7.05
C PHE A 5 -32.91 28.91 -5.84
N GLY A 6 -32.75 28.28 -4.68
CA GLY A 6 -33.10 28.84 -3.38
C GLY A 6 -32.31 30.12 -3.11
N ARG A 7 -33.06 31.20 -2.93
CA ARG A 7 -32.66 32.55 -2.55
C ARG A 7 -31.95 32.54 -1.18
N TRP A 8 -30.63 32.70 -1.14
CA TRP A 8 -29.94 33.03 0.10
C TRP A 8 -30.11 34.51 0.42
N SER A 9 -31.18 34.84 1.12
CA SER A 9 -31.32 36.11 1.81
C SER A 9 -31.09 35.89 3.29
N SER A 10 -29.96 36.39 3.81
CA SER A 10 -29.79 36.88 5.20
C SER A 10 -28.41 37.51 5.36
N THR A 11 -28.29 38.80 5.09
CA THR A 11 -27.25 39.65 5.68
C THR A 11 -27.62 39.90 7.15
N PRO A 12 -26.76 39.61 8.14
CA PRO A 12 -26.99 40.11 9.48
C PRO A 12 -26.55 41.58 9.56
N SER A 13 -27.47 42.41 10.02
CA SER A 13 -27.28 43.83 10.30
C SER A 13 -26.13 44.07 11.29
N ARG A 14 -25.27 45.02 10.93
CA ARG A 14 -24.16 45.53 11.74
C ARG A 14 -24.69 46.22 13.00
N GLY A 15 -24.65 45.52 14.13
CA GLY A 15 -24.81 46.09 15.47
C GLY A 15 -23.44 46.30 16.11
N GLU A 16 -23.06 47.55 16.29
CA GLU A 16 -21.94 47.97 17.14
C GLU A 16 -22.30 47.78 18.60
N TYR A 17 -21.60 46.88 19.31
CA TYR A 17 -21.31 47.03 20.73
C TYR A 17 -19.91 46.46 21.00
N ASP A 18 -19.03 47.35 21.46
CA ASP A 18 -17.71 47.06 22.03
C ASP A 18 -17.90 46.36 23.38
N ASP A 19 -17.30 45.20 23.61
CA ASP A 19 -16.78 44.88 24.94
C ASP A 19 -15.62 43.88 24.87
N ARG A 20 -14.54 44.27 25.54
CA ARG A 20 -13.27 43.59 25.61
C ARG A 20 -13.42 42.27 26.34
N SER A 21 -13.11 41.18 25.66
CA SER A 21 -12.67 39.96 26.33
C SER A 21 -11.55 39.31 25.51
N PRO A 22 -10.29 39.29 25.99
CA PRO A 22 -9.29 38.41 25.44
C PRO A 22 -9.61 37.03 26.00
N LEU A 23 -10.64 36.38 25.44
CA LEU A 23 -10.77 34.94 25.52
C LEU A 23 -9.57 34.40 24.77
N ARG A 24 -8.45 34.29 25.49
CA ARG A 24 -7.33 33.45 25.16
C ARG A 24 -7.95 32.13 24.75
N ARG A 25 -7.95 31.88 23.43
CA ARG A 25 -8.25 30.58 22.85
C ARG A 25 -7.16 29.63 23.34
N SER A 26 -7.35 29.19 24.58
CA SER A 26 -6.76 28.01 25.14
C SER A 26 -7.11 26.85 24.20
N ASN A 27 -6.11 26.04 23.88
CA ASN A 27 -6.15 24.93 22.92
C ASN A 27 -6.34 25.31 21.44
N SER A 28 -5.37 26.02 20.85
CA SER A 28 -5.23 25.93 19.39
C SER A 28 -4.55 24.60 19.03
N PHE A 29 -5.36 23.54 18.85
CA PHE A 29 -5.10 22.69 17.69
C PHE A 29 -5.24 23.61 16.49
N ALA A 30 -4.14 24.26 16.10
CA ALA A 30 -4.13 25.18 14.99
C ALA A 30 -4.62 24.40 13.76
N ARG A 31 -5.64 24.92 13.07
CA ARG A 31 -6.11 24.29 11.84
C ARG A 31 -4.89 24.14 10.92
N PRO A 32 -4.56 22.91 10.47
CA PRO A 32 -3.40 22.73 9.62
C PRO A 32 -3.56 23.56 8.36
N THR A 33 -2.47 24.18 7.92
CA THR A 33 -2.47 25.01 6.70
C THR A 33 -2.74 24.12 5.49
N GLY A 34 -3.31 24.68 4.42
CA GLY A 34 -3.52 23.94 3.17
C GLY A 34 -2.23 23.31 2.63
N LYS A 35 -1.10 24.00 2.77
CA LYS A 35 0.24 23.49 2.43
C LYS A 35 0.64 22.28 3.29
N SER A 36 0.39 22.33 4.60
CA SER A 36 0.65 21.21 5.51
C SER A 36 -0.17 19.98 5.14
N ILE A 37 -1.46 20.17 4.87
CA ILE A 37 -2.36 19.08 4.44
C ILE A 37 -1.90 18.49 3.10
N TYR A 38 -1.52 19.32 2.13
CA TYR A 38 -1.00 18.85 0.84
C TYR A 38 0.26 18.02 0.99
N ASN A 39 1.26 18.52 1.73
CA ASN A 39 2.51 17.80 1.97
C ASN A 39 2.25 16.48 2.69
N GLN A 40 1.46 16.49 3.76
CA GLN A 40 1.11 15.27 4.48
C GLN A 40 0.46 14.22 3.56
N ARG A 41 -0.44 14.63 2.67
CA ARG A 41 -1.08 13.72 1.70
C ARG A 41 -0.10 13.22 0.65
N LYS A 42 0.79 14.08 0.16
CA LYS A 42 1.84 13.71 -0.79
C LYS A 42 2.79 12.68 -0.18
N ASP A 43 3.26 12.94 1.03
CA ASP A 43 4.19 12.07 1.75
C ASP A 43 3.54 10.74 2.11
N TYR A 44 2.27 10.76 2.53
CA TYR A 44 1.48 9.55 2.78
C TYR A 44 1.34 8.69 1.52
N GLY A 45 0.99 9.31 0.38
CA GLY A 45 0.89 8.61 -0.90
C GLY A 45 2.21 7.99 -1.33
N GLN A 46 3.33 8.72 -1.19
CA GLN A 46 4.67 8.20 -1.48
C GLN A 46 5.05 7.04 -0.57
N THR A 47 4.71 7.11 0.72
CA THR A 47 5.03 6.06 1.70
C THR A 47 4.24 4.77 1.42
N LEU A 48 2.96 4.89 1.07
CA LEU A 48 2.14 3.73 0.69
C LEU A 48 2.67 3.04 -0.58
N LEU A 49 3.05 3.82 -1.60
CA LEU A 49 3.64 3.27 -2.83
C LEU A 49 4.98 2.60 -2.57
N LYS A 50 5.77 3.13 -1.63
CA LYS A 50 7.08 2.57 -1.26
C LYS A 50 6.95 1.23 -0.52
N LEU A 51 5.97 1.09 0.37
CA LEU A 51 5.72 -0.19 1.04
C LEU A 51 5.34 -1.30 0.05
N GLN A 52 4.68 -0.95 -1.07
CA GLN A 52 4.41 -1.89 -2.15
C GLN A 52 5.64 -2.22 -3.01
N SER A 53 6.66 -1.36 -3.03
CA SER A 53 7.87 -1.58 -3.84
C SER A 53 8.98 -2.38 -3.15
N ASP A 54 8.91 -2.56 -1.82
CA ASP A 54 10.01 -3.12 -1.03
C ASP A 54 9.88 -4.64 -0.81
N PHE A 55 9.12 -5.35 -1.63
CA PHE A 55 9.05 -6.81 -1.56
C PHE A 55 10.32 -7.41 -2.15
N GLN A 56 11.28 -7.76 -1.29
CA GLN A 56 12.52 -8.45 -1.65
C GLN A 56 12.93 -9.41 -0.54
N HIS A 57 13.01 -10.71 -0.84
CA HIS A 57 13.34 -11.75 0.13
C HIS A 57 14.31 -12.78 -0.45
N HIS A 58 15.24 -13.25 0.38
CA HIS A 58 16.08 -14.41 0.05
C HIS A 58 15.25 -15.68 0.27
N VAL A 59 15.19 -16.54 -0.74
CA VAL A 59 14.43 -17.80 -0.72
C VAL A 59 15.24 -18.91 -1.39
N GLU A 60 14.84 -20.15 -1.17
CA GLU A 60 15.34 -21.29 -1.92
C GLU A 60 14.30 -21.72 -2.96
N HIS A 61 14.70 -21.72 -4.22
CA HIS A 61 13.91 -22.34 -5.28
C HIS A 61 14.17 -23.85 -5.28
N LEU A 62 13.10 -24.64 -5.14
CA LEU A 62 13.19 -26.10 -5.03
C LEU A 62 12.78 -26.82 -6.32
N LEU A 63 11.75 -26.30 -7.01
CA LEU A 63 11.14 -27.00 -8.13
C LEU A 63 10.35 -26.03 -9.03
N THR A 64 10.52 -26.20 -10.34
CA THR A 64 9.60 -25.68 -11.36
C THR A 64 9.08 -26.87 -12.15
N LEU A 65 7.76 -27.01 -12.22
CA LEU A 65 7.13 -28.15 -12.87
C LEU A 65 5.97 -27.70 -13.75
N ARG A 66 5.75 -28.41 -14.85
CA ARG A 66 4.60 -28.18 -15.73
C ARG A 66 3.37 -28.83 -15.09
N LEU A 67 2.27 -28.08 -15.00
CA LEU A 67 0.99 -28.61 -14.54
C LEU A 67 0.41 -29.55 -15.59
N GLU A 68 0.19 -30.80 -15.20
CA GLU A 68 -0.44 -31.85 -16.01
C GLU A 68 -1.83 -32.21 -15.44
N ARG A 69 -2.54 -33.14 -16.07
CA ARG A 69 -3.96 -33.43 -15.72
C ARG A 69 -4.14 -33.93 -14.28
N ASP A 70 -3.09 -34.50 -13.72
CA ASP A 70 -2.94 -35.08 -12.39
C ASP A 70 -2.46 -34.07 -11.32
N LEU A 71 -2.01 -32.88 -11.71
CA LEU A 71 -1.54 -31.82 -10.80
C LEU A 71 -2.49 -30.61 -10.88
N ARG A 72 -3.58 -30.64 -10.12
CA ARG A 72 -4.63 -29.61 -10.19
C ARG A 72 -4.61 -28.65 -9.01
N SER A 73 -3.98 -29.05 -7.92
CA SER A 73 -3.90 -28.28 -6.68
C SER A 73 -2.46 -28.07 -6.24
N ALA A 74 -2.26 -27.12 -5.32
CA ALA A 74 -0.98 -26.96 -4.65
C ALA A 74 -0.59 -28.22 -3.84
N GLU A 75 -1.58 -28.94 -3.31
CA GLU A 75 -1.36 -30.16 -2.53
C GLU A 75 -0.79 -31.29 -3.40
N ASP A 76 -1.27 -31.44 -4.64
CA ASP A 76 -0.73 -32.42 -5.60
C ASP A 76 0.74 -32.12 -5.91
N CYS A 77 1.06 -30.85 -6.13
CA CYS A 77 2.43 -30.38 -6.36
C CYS A 77 3.34 -30.65 -5.15
N LEU A 78 2.83 -30.45 -3.92
CA LEU A 78 3.56 -30.76 -2.69
C LEU A 78 3.78 -32.27 -2.54
N GLY A 79 2.79 -33.10 -2.88
CA GLY A 79 2.94 -34.55 -2.89
C GLY A 79 4.07 -35.00 -3.83
N ARG A 80 4.12 -34.42 -5.03
CA ARG A 80 5.20 -34.68 -5.99
C ARG A 80 6.56 -34.20 -5.49
N LEU A 81 6.62 -33.02 -4.87
CA LEU A 81 7.85 -32.49 -4.26
C LEU A 81 8.38 -33.44 -3.18
N LYS A 82 7.51 -33.91 -2.26
CA LYS A 82 7.89 -34.88 -1.21
C LYS A 82 8.42 -36.19 -1.79
N SER A 83 7.76 -36.72 -2.83
CA SER A 83 8.25 -37.95 -3.49
C SER A 83 9.63 -37.77 -4.12
N LEU A 84 9.93 -36.59 -4.67
CA LEU A 84 11.27 -36.27 -5.20
C LEU A 84 12.29 -36.09 -4.07
N GLU A 85 11.88 -35.51 -2.95
CA GLU A 85 12.72 -35.35 -1.76
C GLU A 85 13.11 -36.70 -1.16
N GLU A 86 12.17 -37.64 -1.04
CA GLU A 86 12.43 -39.02 -0.60
C GLU A 86 13.42 -39.76 -1.52
N GLN A 87 13.44 -39.41 -2.81
CA GLN A 87 14.40 -39.94 -3.79
C GLN A 87 15.76 -39.22 -3.74
N GLY A 88 15.92 -38.18 -2.92
CA GLY A 88 17.13 -37.35 -2.88
C GLY A 88 17.34 -36.50 -4.13
N ARG A 89 16.25 -36.17 -4.85
CA ARG A 89 16.29 -35.46 -6.15
C ARG A 89 15.89 -33.99 -6.06
N VAL A 90 15.85 -33.43 -4.85
CA VAL A 90 15.53 -32.04 -4.60
C VAL A 90 16.78 -31.36 -4.02
N TRP A 91 17.12 -30.19 -4.57
CA TRP A 91 18.16 -29.32 -4.05
C TRP A 91 17.66 -27.88 -4.10
N GLY A 92 18.00 -27.10 -3.07
CA GLY A 92 17.67 -25.69 -3.02
C GLY A 92 18.64 -24.86 -3.84
N GLN A 93 18.10 -24.00 -4.70
CA GLN A 93 18.86 -22.92 -5.33
C GLN A 93 18.57 -21.60 -4.60
N GLY A 94 19.59 -20.99 -4.00
CA GLY A 94 19.46 -19.70 -3.35
C GLY A 94 19.18 -18.58 -4.36
N VAL A 95 18.06 -17.88 -4.20
CA VAL A 95 17.63 -16.79 -5.10
C VAL A 95 17.02 -15.63 -4.31
N VAL A 96 16.98 -14.47 -4.92
CA VAL A 96 16.25 -13.30 -4.44
C VAL A 96 14.91 -13.22 -5.16
N LEU A 97 13.83 -13.31 -4.41
CA LEU A 97 12.46 -13.10 -4.87
C LEU A 97 12.07 -11.64 -4.62
N GLN A 98 11.68 -10.92 -5.67
CA GLN A 98 11.26 -9.54 -5.54
C GLN A 98 10.05 -9.20 -6.41
N VAL A 99 9.30 -8.16 -6.04
CA VAL A 99 8.29 -7.55 -6.92
C VAL A 99 8.88 -6.27 -7.51
N LYS A 100 9.07 -6.25 -8.83
CA LYS A 100 9.59 -5.10 -9.56
C LYS A 100 8.66 -4.79 -10.72
N ASP A 101 8.24 -3.52 -10.84
CA ASP A 101 7.37 -3.06 -11.94
C ASP A 101 6.09 -3.91 -12.11
N GLN A 102 5.50 -4.36 -10.99
CA GLN A 102 4.33 -5.25 -10.93
C GLN A 102 4.58 -6.70 -11.41
N GLU A 103 5.83 -7.08 -11.61
CA GLU A 103 6.23 -8.45 -11.94
C GLU A 103 6.95 -9.12 -10.78
N LEU A 104 6.74 -10.44 -10.65
CA LEU A 104 7.49 -11.27 -9.72
C LEU A 104 8.79 -11.71 -10.39
N VAL A 105 9.93 -11.27 -9.86
CA VAL A 105 11.25 -11.54 -10.41
C VAL A 105 12.02 -12.46 -9.46
N LEU A 106 12.57 -13.53 -10.02
CA LEU A 106 13.57 -14.38 -9.38
C LEU A 106 14.93 -14.01 -9.96
N SER A 107 15.81 -13.45 -9.13
CA SER A 107 17.18 -13.10 -9.50
C SER A 107 18.17 -13.93 -8.69
N ASP A 108 19.23 -14.39 -9.33
CA ASP A 108 20.29 -15.13 -8.65
C ASP A 108 21.09 -14.21 -7.72
N VAL A 109 21.60 -14.75 -6.61
CA VAL A 109 22.27 -13.97 -5.55
C VAL A 109 23.65 -13.46 -5.98
N GLU A 110 24.32 -14.19 -6.87
CA GLU A 110 25.69 -13.92 -7.31
C GLU A 110 25.75 -13.01 -8.55
N SER A 111 24.64 -12.84 -9.25
CA SER A 111 24.56 -12.07 -10.51
C SER A 111 24.27 -10.57 -10.32
N LYS A 112 24.48 -10.02 -9.11
CA LYS A 112 24.41 -8.57 -8.83
C LYS A 112 25.73 -7.85 -9.10
#